data_AF-A0A3D2YGS0-F1
#
_entry.id   AF-A0A3D2YGS0-F1
#
_cell.length_a   1.000
_cell.length_b   1.000
_cell.length_c   1.000
_cell.angle_alpha   90.00
_cell.angle_beta   90.00
_cell.angle_gamma   90.00
#
_symmetry.space_group_name_H-M   'P 1'
#
loop_
_entity.id
_entity.type
_entity.pdbx_description
1 polymer ?
#
loop_
_entity_poly.entity_id
_entity_poly.type
_entity_poly.pdbx_seq_one_letter_code
_entity_poly.pdbx_strand_id
1 'polypeptide(L)'
;KNMITGAAQMDGAILVIAASDGPMAQTREHLLLARQVNVPSVLVFLNKCDQVDDEELLELVEMEVRELLDFYGFPGDETPIIRGSALNALVSESTDPNAPEYACIKELMDAVDEWIPTPDRKEDMP
;
A
#
# COMPACT_ATOMS: atom_id res chain seq x y z
N LYS A 1 -14.48 5.56 12.72
CA LYS A 1 -14.29 5.30 14.18
C LYS A 1 -13.30 4.16 14.47
N ASN A 2 -13.38 2.99 13.83
CA ASN A 2 -12.43 1.88 14.08
C ASN A 2 -11.03 2.06 13.46
N MET A 3 -10.90 2.86 12.40
CA MET A 3 -9.62 3.12 11.72
C MET A 3 -8.64 3.95 12.56
N ILE A 4 -9.15 4.96 13.29
CA ILE A 4 -8.33 5.90 14.08
C ILE A 4 -7.61 5.18 15.22
N THR A 5 -8.27 4.21 15.87
CA THR A 5 -7.67 3.43 16.95
C THR A 5 -6.61 2.44 16.46
N GLY A 6 -6.73 1.94 15.22
CA GLY A 6 -5.72 1.07 14.62
C GLY A 6 -4.47 1.85 14.19
N ALA A 7 -4.66 2.97 13.51
CA ALA A 7 -3.56 3.75 12.92
C ALA A 7 -2.65 4.45 13.95
N ALA A 8 -3.14 4.76 15.14
CA ALA A 8 -2.34 5.36 16.21
C ALA A 8 -1.24 4.45 16.78
N GLN A 9 -1.25 3.15 16.45
CA GLN A 9 -0.25 2.16 16.87
C GLN A 9 0.49 1.53 15.68
N MET A 10 0.35 2.09 14.47
CA MET A 10 0.92 1.52 13.26
C MET A 10 2.29 2.13 12.95
N ASP A 11 3.29 1.27 12.79
CA ASP A 11 4.63 1.63 12.31
C ASP A 11 4.67 1.86 10.80
N GLY A 12 3.60 1.49 10.10
CA GLY A 12 3.36 1.83 8.70
C GLY A 12 2.00 1.32 8.23
N ALA A 13 1.59 1.73 7.04
CA ALA A 13 0.32 1.30 6.46
C ALA A 13 0.46 0.89 4.99
N ILE A 14 -0.29 -0.14 4.61
CA ILE A 14 -0.48 -0.52 3.21
C ILE A 14 -1.76 0.15 2.71
N LEU A 15 -1.62 1.08 1.77
CA LEU A 15 -2.73 1.75 1.08
C LEU A 15 -3.12 0.93 -0.15
N VAL A 16 -4.26 0.23 -0.05
CA VAL A 16 -4.79 -0.58 -1.15
C VAL A 16 -5.72 0.27 -2.02
N ILE A 17 -5.43 0.35 -3.31
CA ILE A 17 -6.21 1.12 -4.30
C ILE A 17 -6.57 0.20 -5.45
N ALA A 18 -7.81 0.27 -5.95
CA ALA A 18 -8.20 -0.49 -7.12
C ALA A 18 -7.68 0.22 -8.38
N ALA A 19 -6.92 -0.49 -9.22
CA ALA A 19 -6.42 -0.02 -10.51
C ALA A 19 -7.55 0.46 -11.44
N SER A 20 -8.72 -0.19 -11.37
CA SER A 20 -9.89 0.15 -12.18
C SER A 20 -10.53 1.50 -11.82
N ASP A 21 -10.39 1.91 -10.55
CA ASP A 21 -11.15 3.03 -9.98
C ASP A 21 -10.27 4.24 -9.64
N GLY A 22 -8.96 4.01 -9.44
CA GLY A 22 -8.01 5.03 -9.00
C GLY A 22 -8.27 5.56 -7.58
N PRO A 23 -7.64 6.69 -7.21
CA PRO A 23 -7.80 7.28 -5.88
C PRO A 23 -9.21 7.84 -5.64
N MET A 24 -9.90 7.29 -4.64
CA MET A 24 -11.27 7.68 -4.29
C MET A 24 -11.31 8.63 -3.08
N ALA A 25 -12.52 9.12 -2.74
CA ALA A 25 -12.71 9.97 -1.57
C ALA A 25 -12.20 9.33 -0.25
N GLN A 26 -12.33 8.00 -0.12
CA GLN A 26 -11.82 7.28 1.04
C GLN A 26 -10.28 7.20 1.04
N THR A 27 -9.63 7.06 -0.11
CA THR A 27 -8.16 7.09 -0.22
C THR A 27 -7.60 8.39 0.35
N ARG A 28 -8.23 9.51 0.01
CA ARG A 28 -7.93 10.84 0.55
C ARG A 28 -8.11 10.92 2.07
N GLU A 29 -9.24 10.43 2.57
CA GLU A 29 -9.54 10.43 4.01
C GLU A 29 -8.54 9.55 4.78
N HIS A 30 -8.16 8.39 4.26
CA HIS A 30 -7.20 7.48 4.87
C HIS A 30 -5.81 8.12 4.97
N LEU A 31 -5.33 8.75 3.89
CA LEU A 31 -4.04 9.44 3.88
C LEU A 31 -4.02 10.62 4.86
N LEU A 32 -5.10 11.41 4.88
CA LEU A 32 -5.25 12.50 5.84
C LEU A 32 -5.21 11.99 7.29
N LEU A 33 -5.94 10.92 7.60
CA LEU A 33 -5.97 10.34 8.94
C LEU A 33 -4.63 9.71 9.33
N ALA A 34 -3.99 8.98 8.42
CA ALA A 34 -2.66 8.41 8.61
C ALA A 34 -1.64 9.51 8.95
N ARG A 35 -1.72 10.65 8.26
CA ARG A 35 -0.89 11.81 8.57
C ARG A 35 -1.21 12.41 9.95
N GLN A 36 -2.49 12.56 10.29
CA GLN A 36 -2.91 13.14 11.58
C GLN A 36 -2.49 12.30 12.79
N VAL A 37 -2.43 10.98 12.65
CA VAL A 37 -1.97 10.06 13.69
C VAL A 37 -0.48 9.74 13.58
N ASN A 38 0.25 10.43 12.69
CA ASN A 38 1.68 10.29 12.45
C ASN A 38 2.14 8.87 12.09
N VAL A 39 1.39 8.18 11.22
CA VAL A 39 1.91 6.97 10.56
C VAL A 39 3.20 7.35 9.83
N PRO A 40 4.35 6.71 10.12
CA PRO A 40 5.64 7.22 9.67
C PRO A 40 5.94 6.83 8.21
N SER A 41 5.39 5.71 7.74
CA SER A 41 5.61 5.20 6.38
C SER A 41 4.32 4.62 5.79
N VAL A 42 4.10 4.88 4.51
CA VAL A 42 2.97 4.32 3.74
C VAL A 42 3.55 3.66 2.50
N LEU A 43 3.00 2.49 2.17
CA LEU A 43 3.29 1.74 0.96
C LEU A 43 1.99 1.51 0.19
N VAL A 44 2.02 1.47 -1.15
CA VAL A 44 0.81 1.30 -1.95
C VAL A 44 0.76 -0.08 -2.57
N PHE A 45 -0.43 -0.70 -2.53
CA PHE A 45 -0.75 -1.86 -3.35
C PHE A 45 -1.86 -1.49 -4.34
N LEU A 46 -1.50 -1.42 -5.63
CA LEU A 46 -2.44 -1.19 -6.72
C LEU A 46 -3.05 -2.54 -7.10
N ASN A 47 -4.25 -2.80 -6.58
CA ASN A 47 -4.95 -4.07 -6.67
C ASN A 47 -5.87 -4.13 -7.89
N LYS A 48 -6.32 -5.33 -8.25
CA LYS A 48 -7.21 -5.61 -9.39
C LYS A 48 -6.58 -5.26 -10.75
N CYS A 49 -5.26 -5.32 -10.88
CA CYS A 49 -4.61 -5.14 -12.18
C CYS A 49 -5.03 -6.20 -13.21
N ASP A 50 -5.54 -7.35 -12.75
CA ASP A 50 -6.16 -8.37 -13.62
C ASP A 50 -7.43 -7.90 -14.34
N GLN A 51 -8.02 -6.78 -13.92
CA GLN A 51 -9.23 -6.20 -14.51
C GLN A 51 -8.93 -5.02 -15.44
N VAL A 52 -7.65 -4.67 -15.63
CA VAL A 52 -7.21 -3.52 -16.40
C VAL A 52 -6.19 -3.98 -17.44
N ASP A 53 -6.60 -4.02 -18.70
CA ASP A 53 -5.76 -4.46 -19.82
C ASP A 53 -4.90 -3.32 -20.42
N ASP A 54 -5.15 -2.07 -20.03
CA ASP A 54 -4.50 -0.88 -20.56
C ASP A 54 -3.38 -0.39 -19.63
N GLU A 55 -2.13 -0.54 -20.09
CA GLU A 55 -0.95 -0.12 -19.35
C GLU A 55 -0.88 1.40 -19.15
N GLU A 56 -1.36 2.21 -20.11
CA GLU A 56 -1.36 3.67 -19.97
C GLU A 56 -2.30 4.12 -18.85
N LEU A 57 -3.42 3.39 -18.65
CA LEU A 57 -4.33 3.64 -17.54
C LEU A 57 -3.69 3.29 -16.20
N LEU A 58 -2.94 2.18 -16.12
CA LEU A 58 -2.22 1.81 -14.90
C LEU A 58 -1.16 2.84 -14.52
N GLU A 59 -0.39 3.32 -15.50
CA GLU A 59 0.60 4.39 -15.29
C GLU A 59 -0.06 5.69 -14.84
N LEU A 60 -1.19 6.07 -15.45
CA LEU A 60 -1.94 7.26 -15.06
C LEU A 60 -2.43 7.16 -13.61
N VAL A 61 -3.02 6.02 -13.23
CA VAL A 61 -3.48 5.81 -11.85
C VAL A 61 -2.32 5.85 -10.87
N GLU A 62 -1.18 5.26 -11.22
CA GLU A 62 0.02 5.34 -10.38
C GLU A 62 0.49 6.79 -10.19
N MET A 63 0.52 7.59 -11.26
CA MET A 63 0.87 9.02 -11.17
C MET A 63 -0.09 9.78 -10.24
N GLU A 64 -1.40 9.57 -10.36
CA GLU A 64 -2.40 10.20 -9.49
C GLU A 64 -2.20 9.82 -8.02
N VAL A 65 -1.80 8.56 -7.74
CA VAL A 65 -1.48 8.12 -6.39
C VAL A 65 -0.24 8.82 -5.84
N ARG A 66 0.82 8.96 -6.64
CA ARG A 66 2.05 9.65 -6.22
C ARG A 66 1.78 11.12 -5.88
N GLU A 67 1.06 11.82 -6.75
CA GLU A 67 0.63 13.21 -6.50
C GLU A 67 -0.20 13.32 -5.21
N LEU A 68 -1.05 12.33 -4.94
CA LEU A 68 -1.87 12.32 -3.73
C LEU A 68 -1.05 12.08 -2.46
N LEU A 69 -0.05 11.21 -2.52
CA LEU A 69 0.89 10.97 -1.42
C LEU A 69 1.63 12.27 -1.08
N ASP A 70 2.20 12.94 -2.10
CA ASP A 70 2.90 14.21 -1.93
C ASP A 70 2.00 15.29 -1.33
N PHE A 71 0.76 15.38 -1.81
CA PHE A 71 -0.23 16.33 -1.29
C PHE A 71 -0.48 16.17 0.22
N TYR A 72 -0.48 14.93 0.73
CA TYR A 72 -0.65 14.65 2.17
C TYR A 72 0.67 14.56 2.96
N GLY A 73 1.81 14.81 2.31
CA GLY A 73 3.13 14.88 2.94
C GLY A 73 3.79 13.52 3.16
N PHE A 74 3.44 12.52 2.34
CA PHE A 74 4.21 11.29 2.16
C PHE A 74 5.08 11.42 0.90
N PRO A 75 6.25 10.77 0.81
CA PRO A 75 7.15 10.93 -0.33
C PRO A 75 6.63 10.17 -1.55
N GLY A 76 5.82 10.78 -2.39
CA GLY A 76 5.14 10.14 -3.52
C GLY A 76 6.09 9.52 -4.54
N ASP A 77 7.18 10.21 -4.88
CA ASP A 77 8.19 9.72 -5.83
C ASP A 77 8.97 8.50 -5.32
N GLU A 78 9.19 8.39 -4.01
CA GLU A 78 9.99 7.32 -3.40
C GLU A 78 9.13 6.15 -2.88
N THR A 79 7.85 6.40 -2.61
CA THR A 79 6.94 5.39 -2.06
C THR A 79 6.84 4.19 -3.00
N PRO A 80 7.07 2.96 -2.52
CA PRO A 80 6.86 1.75 -3.30
C PRO A 80 5.38 1.59 -3.67
N ILE A 81 5.13 1.30 -4.94
CA ILE A 81 3.80 1.01 -5.48
C ILE A 81 3.87 -0.35 -6.15
N ILE A 82 3.28 -1.35 -5.51
CA ILE A 82 3.27 -2.72 -6.01
C ILE A 82 1.96 -2.99 -6.74
N ARG A 83 2.05 -3.46 -7.98
CA ARG A 83 0.89 -3.73 -8.85
C ARG A 83 0.55 -5.21 -8.80
N GLY A 84 -0.74 -5.55 -8.71
CA GLY A 84 -1.13 -6.96 -8.72
C GLY A 84 -2.60 -7.26 -8.52
N SER A 85 -2.85 -8.53 -8.25
CA SER A 85 -4.19 -9.06 -7.95
C SER A 85 -4.16 -9.88 -6.67
N ALA A 86 -4.65 -9.28 -5.58
CA ALA A 86 -4.83 -10.00 -4.33
C ALA A 86 -5.85 -11.15 -4.46
N LEU A 87 -6.82 -11.03 -5.37
CA LEU A 87 -7.80 -12.10 -5.60
C LEU A 87 -7.12 -13.32 -6.23
N ASN A 88 -6.35 -13.12 -7.31
CA ASN A 88 -5.65 -14.23 -7.97
C ASN A 88 -4.67 -14.93 -7.02
N ALA A 89 -3.96 -14.15 -6.20
CA ALA A 89 -3.11 -14.70 -5.14
C ALA A 89 -3.93 -15.51 -4.12
N LEU A 90 -5.08 -15.01 -3.68
CA LEU A 90 -5.89 -15.67 -2.65
C LEU A 90 -6.57 -16.97 -3.13
N VAL A 91 -7.02 -17.02 -4.38
CA VAL A 91 -7.77 -18.17 -4.94
C VAL A 91 -6.88 -19.19 -5.64
N SER A 92 -5.57 -18.96 -5.71
CA SER A 92 -4.63 -19.89 -6.32
C SER A 92 -4.67 -21.25 -5.62
N GLU A 93 -4.80 -22.32 -6.41
CA GLU A 93 -4.70 -23.70 -5.92
C GLU A 93 -3.25 -24.21 -5.93
N SER A 94 -2.29 -23.37 -6.36
CA SER A 94 -0.89 -23.74 -6.41
C SER A 94 -0.32 -24.00 -5.01
N THR A 95 0.34 -25.13 -4.84
CA THR A 95 1.09 -25.46 -3.63
C THR A 95 2.55 -25.01 -3.70
N ASP A 96 3.00 -24.53 -4.86
CA ASP A 96 4.33 -23.94 -5.02
C ASP A 96 4.32 -22.51 -4.47
N PRO A 97 5.09 -22.20 -3.41
CA PRO A 97 5.18 -20.83 -2.91
C PRO A 97 5.67 -19.85 -3.97
N ASN A 98 6.36 -20.30 -5.02
CA ASN A 98 6.91 -19.46 -6.11
C ASN A 98 5.99 -19.35 -7.32
N ALA A 99 4.71 -19.74 -7.20
CA ALA A 99 3.74 -19.54 -8.27
C ALA A 99 3.65 -18.05 -8.66
N PRO A 100 3.49 -17.73 -9.96
CA PRO A 100 3.38 -16.35 -10.43
C PRO A 100 2.25 -15.56 -9.74
N GLU A 101 1.17 -16.23 -9.36
CA GLU A 101 0.02 -15.62 -8.68
C GLU A 101 0.40 -15.01 -7.33
N TYR A 102 1.43 -15.56 -6.65
CA TYR A 102 1.92 -15.07 -5.37
C TYR A 102 2.99 -13.98 -5.50
N ALA A 103 3.52 -13.74 -6.70
CA ALA A 103 4.66 -12.85 -6.92
C ALA A 103 4.40 -11.44 -6.40
N CYS A 104 3.23 -10.86 -6.72
CA CYS A 104 2.87 -9.51 -6.27
C CYS A 104 2.73 -9.39 -4.75
N ILE A 105 2.32 -10.46 -4.06
CA ILE A 105 2.21 -10.45 -2.59
C ILE A 105 3.60 -10.59 -1.97
N LYS A 106 4.50 -11.37 -2.56
CA LYS A 106 5.89 -11.44 -2.11
C LYS A 106 6.59 -10.10 -2.26
N GLU A 107 6.49 -9.49 -3.43
CA GLU A 107 7.04 -8.17 -3.70
C GLU A 107 6.47 -7.11 -2.74
N LEU A 108 5.17 -7.18 -2.45
CA LEU A 108 4.54 -6.35 -1.43
C LEU A 108 5.15 -6.54 -0.04
N MET A 109 5.40 -7.78 0.37
CA MET A 109 5.99 -8.08 1.68
C MET A 109 7.48 -7.71 1.74
N ASP A 110 8.24 -7.93 0.67
CA ASP A 110 9.64 -7.51 0.58
C ASP A 110 9.75 -5.98 0.70
N ALA A 111 8.88 -5.25 -0.01
CA ALA A 111 8.83 -3.80 0.07
C ALA A 111 8.36 -3.31 1.45
N VAL A 112 7.49 -4.04 2.15
CA VAL A 112 7.14 -3.76 3.56
C VAL A 112 8.37 -3.88 4.46
N ASP A 113 9.15 -4.96 4.33
CA ASP A 113 10.35 -5.20 5.13
C ASP A 113 11.44 -4.13 4.90
N GLU A 114 11.55 -3.60 3.67
CA GLU A 114 12.52 -2.57 3.32
C GLU A 114 12.06 -1.14 3.65
N TRP A 115 10.78 -0.84 3.45
CA TRP A 115 10.25 0.54 3.49
C TRP A 115 9.64 0.94 4.84
N ILE A 116 9.14 -0.02 5.62
CA ILE A 116 8.54 0.25 6.93
C ILE A 116 9.63 0.06 7.98
N PRO A 117 10.11 1.14 8.63
CA PRO A 117 11.18 1.02 9.59
C PRO A 117 10.73 0.18 10.78
N THR A 118 11.62 -0.70 11.25
CA THR A 118 11.39 -1.40 12.52
C THR A 118 11.34 -0.35 13.64
N PRO A 119 10.27 -0.31 14.45
CA PRO A 119 10.16 0.67 15.51
C PRO A 119 11.26 0.47 16.56
N ASP A 120 11.80 1.58 17.06
CA ASP A 120 12.75 1.57 18.17
C ASP A 120 12.08 0.96 19.40
N ARG A 121 12.56 -0.21 19.83
CA ARG A 121 12.17 -0.78 21.11
C ARG A 121 12.73 0.10 22.21
N LYS A 122 11.85 0.77 22.94
CA LYS A 122 12.22 1.57 24.10
C LYS A 122 12.43 0.66 25.31
N GLU A 123 13.45 -0.21 25.25
CA GLU A 123 13.81 -1.11 26.36
C GLU A 123 14.27 -0.35 27.63
N ASP A 124 14.62 0.93 27.49
CA ASP A 124 15.07 1.82 28.57
C ASP A 124 14.02 2.86 29.02
N MET A 125 12.75 2.74 28.60
CA MET A 125 11.66 3.52 29.22
C MET A 125 11.11 2.78 30.45
N PRO A 126 10.83 3.50 31.56
CA PRO A 126 10.36 2.89 32.80
C PRO A 126 8.99 2.21 32.67
#